data_AF-D0R3A4-F1
#
_entry.id   AF-D0R3A4-F1
#
_cell.length_a   1.000
_cell.length_b   1.000
_cell.length_c   1.000
_cell.angle_alpha   90.00
_cell.angle_beta   90.00
_cell.angle_gamma   90.00
#
_symmetry.space_group_name_H-M   'P 1'
#
loop_
_entity.id
_entity.type
_entity.pdbx_description
1 polymer ?
#
loop_
_entity_poly.entity_id
_entity_poly.type
_entity_poly.pdbx_seq_one_letter_code
_entity_poly.pdbx_strand_id
1 'polypeptide(L)'
;MDQAKTAKLIWRNYIQQWKKAGLNVKFLGGRPMEFNRWVAAVKPSDPKIDVLEGSWDAAGDPSPSVFYGEKIPYNFDRFVSPTNTKLLDGIDSAKSFDKNYRVQKFHEWQRWMYSKAYVVPTSGAYSITAVNSKVTGWSLKPSANVWYEAGFSK
;
A
#
# COMPACT_ATOMS: atom_id res chain seq x y z
N MET A 1 7.82 10.19 -16.94
CA MET A 1 6.50 9.61 -17.28
C MET A 1 5.45 10.32 -16.46
N ASP A 2 4.37 10.79 -17.07
CA ASP A 2 3.25 11.39 -16.35
C ASP A 2 2.44 10.28 -15.65
N GLN A 3 2.67 10.11 -14.34
CA GLN A 3 2.02 9.09 -13.51
C GLN A 3 0.49 9.24 -13.54
N ALA A 4 -0.05 10.46 -13.63
CA ALA A 4 -1.48 10.70 -13.66
C ALA A 4 -2.13 10.20 -14.96
N LYS A 5 -1.43 10.36 -16.10
CA LYS A 5 -1.89 9.82 -17.39
C LYS A 5 -1.90 8.30 -17.42
N THR A 6 -0.85 7.66 -16.87
CA THR A 6 -0.79 6.19 -16.78
C THR A 6 -1.86 5.63 -15.84
N ALA A 7 -2.04 6.22 -14.65
CA ALA A 7 -3.07 5.80 -13.69
C ALA A 7 -4.49 5.89 -14.29
N LYS A 8 -4.79 6.96 -15.04
CA LYS A 8 -6.07 7.12 -15.74
C LYS A 8 -6.34 5.97 -16.73
N LEU A 9 -5.32 5.51 -17.46
CA LEU A 9 -5.48 4.42 -18.42
C LEU A 9 -5.74 3.08 -17.72
N ILE A 10 -5.01 2.80 -16.63
CA ILE A 10 -5.20 1.60 -15.82
C ILE A 10 -6.64 1.53 -15.26
N TRP A 11 -7.12 2.60 -14.64
CA TRP A 11 -8.48 2.63 -14.09
C TRP A 11 -9.58 2.55 -15.15
N ARG A 12 -9.37 3.17 -16.32
CA ARG A 12 -10.32 3.01 -17.43
C ARG A 12 -10.37 1.56 -17.92
N ASN A 13 -9.23 0.86 -17.92
CA ASN A 13 -9.23 -0.57 -18.20
C ASN A 13 -10.00 -1.36 -17.13
N TYR A 14 -9.79 -1.11 -15.83
CA TYR A 14 -10.57 -1.78 -14.78
C TYR A 14 -12.09 -1.55 -14.92
N ILE A 15 -12.52 -0.31 -15.18
CA ILE A 15 -13.93 0.01 -15.42
C ILE A 15 -14.49 -0.77 -16.62
N GLN A 16 -13.71 -0.94 -17.68
CA GLN A 16 -14.12 -1.76 -18.83
C GLN A 16 -14.23 -3.24 -18.48
N GLN A 17 -13.31 -3.80 -17.67
CA GLN A 17 -13.41 -5.19 -17.25
C GLN A 17 -14.61 -5.41 -16.32
N TRP A 18 -14.86 -4.49 -15.38
CA TRP A 18 -16.06 -4.53 -14.53
C TRP A 18 -17.35 -4.44 -15.34
N LYS A 19 -17.39 -3.64 -16.40
CA LYS A 19 -18.53 -3.61 -17.32
C LYS A 19 -18.77 -4.96 -17.98
N LYS A 20 -17.73 -5.70 -18.38
CA LYS A 20 -17.87 -7.07 -18.94
C LYS A 20 -18.42 -8.06 -17.91
N ALA A 21 -18.16 -7.84 -16.63
CA ALA A 21 -18.72 -8.60 -15.52
C ALA A 21 -20.12 -8.11 -15.09
N GLY A 22 -20.72 -7.15 -15.80
CA GLY A 22 -22.06 -6.63 -15.49
C GLY A 22 -22.11 -5.53 -14.42
N LEU A 23 -20.95 -5.00 -13.99
CA LEU A 23 -20.87 -3.93 -12.99
C LEU A 23 -20.82 -2.55 -13.64
N ASN A 24 -21.63 -1.61 -13.15
CA ASN A 24 -21.63 -0.22 -13.58
C ASN A 24 -20.76 0.65 -12.66
N VAL A 25 -19.48 0.74 -12.97
CA VAL A 25 -18.50 1.50 -12.17
C VAL A 25 -18.19 2.84 -12.83
N LYS A 26 -18.13 3.92 -12.04
CA LYS A 26 -17.80 5.28 -12.48
C LYS A 26 -16.86 5.96 -11.50
N PHE A 27 -16.04 6.89 -11.99
CA PHE A 27 -15.28 7.76 -11.10
C PHE A 27 -16.22 8.68 -10.32
N LEU A 28 -15.97 8.83 -9.01
CA LEU A 28 -16.59 9.88 -8.23
C LEU A 28 -16.17 11.25 -8.79
N GLY A 29 -17.15 12.06 -9.20
CA GLY A 29 -16.90 13.33 -9.89
C GLY A 29 -16.50 13.21 -11.37
N GLY A 30 -16.67 12.03 -11.99
CA GLY A 30 -16.55 11.84 -13.45
C GLY A 30 -15.12 11.72 -14.00
N ARG A 31 -14.10 11.90 -13.16
CA ARG A 31 -12.68 11.79 -13.52
C ARG A 31 -11.85 11.28 -12.34
N PRO A 32 -10.61 10.80 -12.55
CA PRO A 32 -9.69 10.52 -11.45
C PRO A 32 -9.57 11.73 -10.50
N MET A 33 -9.61 11.44 -9.21
CA MET A 33 -9.51 12.43 -8.15
C MET A 33 -8.05 12.85 -7.96
N GLU A 34 -7.82 14.13 -7.64
CA GLU A 34 -6.49 14.62 -7.25
C GLU A 34 -6.14 14.10 -5.85
N PHE A 35 -4.86 13.85 -5.57
CA PHE A 35 -4.41 13.14 -4.37
C PHE A 35 -4.86 13.80 -3.06
N ASN A 36 -4.70 15.12 -2.89
CA ASN A 36 -5.12 15.79 -1.65
C ASN A 36 -6.64 15.72 -1.46
N ARG A 37 -7.42 15.85 -2.55
CA ARG A 37 -8.87 15.62 -2.50
C ARG A 37 -9.22 14.18 -2.15
N TRP A 38 -8.47 13.21 -2.69
CA TRP A 38 -8.62 11.80 -2.36
C TRP A 38 -8.37 11.54 -0.88
N VAL A 39 -7.29 12.09 -0.31
CA VAL A 39 -6.99 12.00 1.12
C VAL A 39 -8.13 12.59 1.95
N ALA A 40 -8.62 13.77 1.56
CA ALA A 40 -9.73 14.44 2.24
C ALA A 40 -11.06 13.69 2.17
N ALA A 41 -11.28 12.85 1.16
CA ALA A 41 -12.49 12.04 1.02
C ALA A 41 -12.38 10.66 1.70
N VAL A 42 -11.24 9.98 1.56
CA VAL A 42 -11.03 8.62 2.09
C VAL A 42 -10.82 8.60 3.60
N LYS A 43 -10.04 9.54 4.15
CA LYS A 43 -9.80 9.61 5.61
C LYS A 43 -11.10 9.67 6.43
N PRO A 44 -12.09 10.53 6.11
CA PRO A 44 -13.37 10.56 6.81
C PRO A 44 -14.38 9.51 6.32
N SER A 45 -14.00 8.61 5.40
CA SER A 45 -14.88 7.57 4.85
C SER A 45 -16.11 8.14 4.10
N ASP A 46 -15.89 8.99 3.08
CA ASP A 46 -16.96 9.51 2.23
C ASP A 46 -17.86 8.36 1.72
N PRO A 47 -19.17 8.33 2.06
CA PRO A 47 -20.06 7.23 1.70
C PRO A 47 -20.33 7.10 0.20
N LYS A 48 -19.83 8.04 -0.63
CA LYS A 48 -19.91 7.96 -2.10
C LYS A 48 -18.79 7.12 -2.72
N ILE A 49 -17.85 6.62 -1.93
CA ILE A 49 -16.72 5.81 -2.40
C ILE A 49 -16.97 4.34 -2.06
N ASP A 50 -17.21 3.53 -3.09
CA ASP A 50 -17.34 2.07 -2.94
C ASP A 50 -16.00 1.34 -3.15
N VAL A 51 -15.14 1.87 -4.02
CA VAL A 51 -13.84 1.29 -4.38
C VAL A 51 -12.79 2.40 -4.42
N LEU A 52 -11.65 2.14 -3.81
CA LEU A 52 -10.50 3.05 -3.76
C LEU A 52 -9.22 2.31 -4.15
N GLU A 53 -8.21 3.08 -4.61
CA GLU A 53 -6.83 2.62 -4.70
C GLU A 53 -6.00 3.29 -3.63
N GLY A 54 -5.17 2.52 -2.95
CA GLY A 54 -4.14 3.02 -2.06
C GLY A 54 -2.78 2.49 -2.46
N SER A 55 -1.73 3.18 -2.03
CA SER A 55 -0.35 2.70 -2.15
C SER A 55 0.37 3.02 -0.85
N TRP A 56 1.26 2.11 -0.46
CA TRP A 56 2.01 2.19 0.77
C TRP A 56 3.48 1.96 0.48
N ASP A 57 4.33 2.79 1.08
CA ASP A 57 5.74 2.50 1.15
C ASP A 57 5.99 1.43 2.22
N ALA A 58 6.99 0.58 1.98
CA ALA A 58 7.36 -0.44 2.95
C ALA A 58 7.80 0.24 4.26
N ALA A 59 7.16 -0.11 5.37
CA ALA A 59 7.64 0.25 6.69
C ALA A 59 8.93 -0.51 7.03
N GLY A 60 9.70 -0.01 8.00
CA GLY A 60 10.90 -0.71 8.48
C GLY A 60 10.59 -2.08 9.10
N ASP A 61 9.36 -2.29 9.58
CA ASP A 61 8.82 -3.57 10.02
C ASP A 61 7.76 -4.07 9.02
N PRO A 62 7.82 -5.34 8.54
CA PRO A 62 6.83 -5.89 7.62
C PRO A 62 5.44 -6.17 8.24
N SER A 63 5.21 -5.91 9.52
CA SER A 63 3.91 -6.16 10.16
C SER A 63 2.75 -5.49 9.40
N PRO A 64 1.67 -6.22 9.03
CA PRO A 64 0.52 -5.64 8.35
C PRO A 64 -0.37 -4.84 9.31
N SER A 65 -0.14 -4.94 10.62
CA SER A 65 -0.94 -4.29 11.65
C SER A 65 -1.03 -2.79 11.45
N VAL A 66 0.01 -2.15 10.90
CA VAL A 66 0.05 -0.69 10.66
C VAL A 66 -0.91 -0.20 9.58
N PHE A 67 -1.51 -1.12 8.80
CA PHE A 67 -2.51 -0.79 7.79
C PHE A 67 -3.87 -1.44 8.06
N TYR A 68 -3.89 -2.68 8.58
CA TYR A 68 -5.10 -3.48 8.68
C TYR A 68 -5.56 -3.77 10.12
N GLY A 69 -4.96 -3.11 11.12
CA GLY A 69 -5.41 -3.20 12.50
C GLY A 69 -6.75 -2.47 12.72
N GLU A 70 -7.59 -3.01 13.61
CA GLU A 70 -8.93 -2.46 13.88
C GLU A 70 -8.94 -0.98 14.27
N LYS A 71 -7.95 -0.56 15.07
CA LYS A 71 -7.86 0.82 15.60
C LYS A 71 -7.02 1.75 14.73
N ILE A 72 -6.60 1.29 13.56
CA ILE A 72 -5.65 2.02 12.73
C ILE A 72 -6.39 2.95 11.79
N PRO A 73 -6.08 4.26 11.79
CA PRO A 73 -6.77 5.23 10.94
C PRO A 73 -6.52 4.99 9.44
N TYR A 74 -5.42 4.29 9.11
CA TYR A 74 -5.02 3.87 7.77
C TYR A 74 -5.76 2.64 7.23
N ASN A 75 -6.60 1.99 8.03
CA ASN A 75 -7.47 0.90 7.58
C ASN A 75 -8.61 1.48 6.73
N PHE A 76 -8.31 1.86 5.49
CA PHE A 76 -9.20 2.62 4.60
C PHE A 76 -10.33 1.79 3.98
N ASP A 77 -10.15 0.48 3.90
CA ASP A 77 -11.18 -0.52 3.57
C ASP A 77 -12.15 -0.77 4.73
N ARG A 78 -11.82 -0.31 5.95
CA ARG A 78 -12.67 -0.30 7.15
C ARG A 78 -13.17 -1.68 7.58
N PHE A 79 -12.59 -2.77 7.08
CA PHE A 79 -13.00 -4.09 7.53
C PHE A 79 -12.45 -4.35 8.93
N VAL A 80 -13.27 -4.98 9.77
CA VAL A 80 -12.89 -5.46 11.09
C VAL A 80 -13.35 -6.91 11.20
N SER A 81 -12.44 -7.78 11.61
CA SER A 81 -12.74 -9.21 11.77
C SER A 81 -11.95 -9.77 12.95
N PRO A 82 -12.59 -10.51 13.87
CA PRO A 82 -11.89 -11.22 14.94
C PRO A 82 -10.80 -12.15 14.42
N THR A 83 -10.98 -12.72 13.23
CA THR A 83 -9.97 -13.56 12.58
C THR A 83 -8.74 -12.75 12.15
N ASN A 84 -8.94 -11.56 11.58
CA ASN A 84 -7.83 -10.67 11.23
C ASN A 84 -7.05 -10.27 12.48
N THR A 85 -7.75 -9.82 13.53
CA THR A 85 -7.13 -9.44 14.80
C THR A 85 -6.27 -10.56 15.35
N LYS A 86 -6.80 -11.79 15.43
CA LYS A 86 -6.05 -12.97 15.90
C LYS A 86 -4.81 -13.28 15.05
N LEU A 87 -4.89 -13.10 13.72
CA LEU A 87 -3.77 -13.35 12.82
C LEU A 87 -2.67 -12.30 12.98
N LEU A 88 -3.06 -11.02 13.07
CA LEU A 88 -2.15 -9.90 13.32
C LEU A 88 -1.45 -10.04 14.68
N ASP A 89 -2.21 -10.35 15.74
CA ASP A 89 -1.67 -10.61 17.07
C ASP A 89 -0.67 -11.79 17.06
N GLY A 90 -0.92 -12.80 16.22
CA GLY A 90 0.01 -13.90 16.01
C GLY A 90 1.32 -13.45 15.37
N ILE A 91 1.27 -12.62 14.34
CA ILE A 91 2.44 -12.07 13.65
C ILE A 91 3.32 -11.23 14.59
N ASP A 92 2.70 -10.47 15.49
CA ASP A 92 3.40 -9.54 16.39
C ASP A 92 3.56 -10.08 17.83
N SER A 93 3.30 -11.37 18.04
CA SER A 93 3.45 -12.01 19.36
C SER A 93 4.93 -12.22 19.75
N ALA A 94 5.18 -12.48 21.03
CA ALA A 94 6.51 -12.88 21.52
C ALA A 94 7.06 -14.15 20.84
N LYS A 95 6.19 -15.05 20.34
CA LYS A 95 6.65 -16.23 19.58
C LYS A 95 7.30 -15.85 18.26
N SER A 96 6.98 -14.68 17.72
CA SER A 96 7.53 -14.16 16.46
C SER A 96 8.96 -13.64 16.56
N PHE A 97 9.58 -13.68 17.75
CA PHE A 97 11.05 -13.64 17.83
C PHE A 97 11.68 -14.85 17.13
N ASP A 98 10.96 -15.97 17.01
CA ASP A 98 11.30 -17.03 16.07
C ASP A 98 10.87 -16.62 14.65
N LYS A 99 11.87 -16.50 13.77
CA LYS A 99 11.67 -16.11 12.36
C LYS A 99 10.77 -17.10 11.60
N ASN A 100 10.92 -18.40 11.81
CA ASN A 100 10.13 -19.41 11.11
C ASN A 100 8.66 -19.34 11.56
N TYR A 101 8.43 -19.16 12.86
CA TYR A 101 7.09 -18.91 13.38
C TYR A 101 6.47 -17.66 12.75
N ARG A 102 7.19 -16.54 12.73
CA ARG A 102 6.69 -15.29 12.17
C ARG A 102 6.34 -15.42 10.68
N VAL A 103 7.21 -16.06 9.89
CA VAL A 103 6.99 -16.33 8.46
C VAL A 103 5.75 -17.21 8.25
N GLN A 104 5.56 -18.25 9.06
CA GLN A 104 4.35 -19.07 8.99
C GLN A 104 3.09 -18.25 9.25
N LYS A 105 3.11 -17.37 10.26
CA LYS A 105 1.98 -16.48 10.56
C LYS A 105 1.69 -15.46 9.47
N PHE A 106 2.72 -14.91 8.83
CA PHE A 106 2.54 -14.09 7.63
C PHE A 106 1.81 -14.86 6.52
N HIS A 107 2.21 -16.10 6.24
CA HIS A 107 1.56 -16.90 5.20
C HIS A 107 0.12 -17.30 5.55
N GLU A 108 -0.17 -17.58 6.83
CA GLU A 108 -1.55 -17.79 7.30
C GLU A 108 -2.41 -16.54 7.05
N TRP A 109 -1.91 -15.36 7.42
CA TRP A 109 -2.60 -14.09 7.20
C TRP A 109 -2.80 -13.78 5.71
N GLN A 110 -1.76 -13.94 4.90
CA GLN A 110 -1.83 -13.71 3.45
C GLN A 110 -2.89 -14.60 2.79
N ARG A 111 -2.89 -15.91 3.08
CA ARG A 111 -3.90 -16.84 2.53
C ARG A 111 -5.31 -16.44 2.94
N TRP A 112 -5.49 -16.01 4.18
CA TRP A 112 -6.80 -15.56 4.66
C TRP A 112 -7.26 -14.28 3.96
N MET A 113 -6.39 -13.27 3.85
CA MET A 113 -6.68 -12.02 3.13
C MET A 113 -7.02 -12.28 1.66
N TYR A 114 -6.25 -13.14 0.98
CA TYR A 114 -6.54 -13.55 -0.39
C TYR A 114 -7.90 -14.24 -0.53
N SER A 115 -8.27 -15.09 0.44
CA SER A 115 -9.55 -15.79 0.42
C SER A 115 -10.75 -14.87 0.70
N LYS A 116 -10.58 -13.83 1.52
CA LYS A 116 -11.67 -12.92 1.90
C LYS A 116 -11.82 -11.71 0.98
N ALA A 117 -10.75 -11.32 0.30
CA ALA A 117 -10.74 -10.23 -0.68
C ALA A 117 -11.29 -8.89 -0.17
N TYR A 118 -11.07 -8.56 1.12
CA TYR A 118 -11.37 -7.22 1.66
C TYR A 118 -10.55 -6.13 0.95
N VAL A 119 -9.32 -6.49 0.56
CA VAL A 119 -8.46 -5.73 -0.36
C VAL A 119 -7.86 -6.68 -1.38
N VAL A 120 -7.53 -6.14 -2.55
CA VAL A 120 -6.90 -6.87 -3.65
C VAL A 120 -5.52 -6.28 -3.91
N PRO A 121 -4.42 -7.02 -3.67
CA PRO A 121 -3.08 -6.57 -4.03
C PRO A 121 -2.98 -6.33 -5.54
N THR A 122 -2.45 -5.18 -5.95
CA THR A 122 -2.37 -4.80 -7.38
C THR A 122 -0.96 -4.96 -7.95
N SER A 123 0.03 -4.29 -7.36
CA SER A 123 1.40 -4.27 -7.87
C SER A 123 2.44 -3.98 -6.79
N GLY A 124 3.68 -4.39 -7.05
CA GLY A 124 4.87 -3.89 -6.36
C GLY A 124 5.71 -3.05 -7.33
N ALA A 125 6.49 -2.12 -6.80
CA ALA A 125 7.32 -1.22 -7.60
C ALA A 125 8.77 -1.20 -7.10
N TYR A 126 9.70 -0.98 -8.04
CA TYR A 126 11.09 -0.62 -7.74
C TYR A 126 11.27 0.86 -8.03
N SER A 127 12.01 1.56 -7.18
CA SER A 127 12.40 2.95 -7.42
C SER A 127 13.78 3.02 -8.06
N ILE A 128 13.95 3.98 -8.97
CA ILE A 128 15.24 4.33 -9.56
C ILE A 128 15.51 5.78 -9.23
N THR A 129 16.62 6.04 -8.54
CA THR A 129 17.05 7.39 -8.20
C THR A 129 18.18 7.78 -9.15
N ALA A 130 17.93 8.77 -10.01
CA ALA A 130 18.97 9.37 -10.83
C ALA A 130 19.79 10.35 -9.99
N VAL A 131 21.11 10.14 -9.95
CA VAL A 131 22.05 10.95 -9.16
C VAL A 131 23.04 11.58 -10.12
N ASN A 132 23.30 12.88 -9.96
CA ASN A 132 24.29 13.57 -10.78
C ASN A 132 25.68 12.93 -10.57
N SER A 133 26.45 12.76 -11.64
CA SER A 133 27.76 12.09 -11.59
C SER A 133 28.80 12.81 -10.72
N LYS A 134 28.60 14.08 -10.38
CA LYS A 134 29.46 14.84 -9.46
C LYS A 134 29.16 14.58 -7.99
N VAL A 135 28.06 13.91 -7.68
CA VAL A 135 27.69 13.56 -6.30
C VAL A 135 28.41 12.27 -5.92
N THR A 136 29.20 12.32 -4.86
CA THR A 136 29.86 11.18 -4.23
C THR A 136 29.18 10.86 -2.91
N GLY A 137 29.28 9.61 -2.44
CA GLY A 137 28.73 9.20 -1.13
C GLY A 137 27.21 9.00 -1.10
N TRP A 138 26.51 9.13 -2.23
CA TRP A 138 25.09 8.80 -2.30
C TRP A 138 24.86 7.28 -2.21
N SER A 139 23.92 6.85 -1.37
CA SER A 139 23.60 5.44 -1.16
C SER A 139 22.12 5.26 -0.84
N LEU A 140 21.52 4.19 -1.38
CA LEU A 140 20.13 3.79 -1.07
C LEU A 140 20.08 2.67 -0.02
N LYS A 141 21.23 2.30 0.59
CA LYS A 141 21.24 1.29 1.65
C LYS A 141 20.47 1.84 2.86
N PRO A 142 19.58 1.04 3.50
CA PRO A 142 18.85 1.48 4.69
C PRO A 142 19.75 1.97 5.84
N SER A 143 20.99 1.50 5.89
CA SER A 143 21.97 1.87 6.92
C SER A 143 22.80 3.12 6.60
N ALA A 144 22.64 3.73 5.44
CA ALA A 144 23.48 4.85 5.01
C ALA A 144 23.00 6.18 5.62
N ASN A 145 23.93 7.05 6.02
CA ASN A 145 23.60 8.42 6.39
C ASN A 145 23.94 9.36 5.24
N VAL A 146 23.08 9.39 4.22
CA VAL A 146 23.31 10.17 3.00
C VAL A 146 23.48 11.66 3.25
N TRP A 147 22.88 12.21 4.30
CA TRP A 147 23.00 13.63 4.63
C TRP A 147 24.37 14.01 5.20
N TYR A 148 25.08 13.02 5.77
CA TYR A 148 26.44 13.19 6.25
C TYR A 148 27.48 12.75 5.22
N GLU A 149 27.19 11.66 4.49
CA GLU A 149 28.13 11.01 3.57
C GLU A 149 28.15 11.63 2.17
N ALA A 150 27.02 12.17 1.70
CA ALA A 150 26.92 12.68 0.34
C ALA A 150 27.52 14.09 0.21
N GLY A 151 28.20 14.33 -0.91
CA GLY A 151 28.79 15.62 -1.24
C GLY A 151 29.16 15.71 -2.71
N PHE A 152 29.72 16.85 -3.12
CA PHE A 152 30.27 17.01 -4.46
C PHE A 152 31.76 16.69 -4.46
N SER A 153 32.22 15.86 -5.39
CA SER A 153 33.65 15.80 -5.68
C SER A 153 34.11 17.09 -6.34
N LYS A 154 35.33 17.53 -6.01
CA LYS A 154 36.01 18.61 -6.74
C LYS A 154 36.35 18.18 -8.16
#